data_AF-A0A523PIS6-F1
#
_entry.id   AF-A0A523PIS6-F1
#
_cell.length_a   1.000
_cell.length_b   1.000
_cell.length_c   1.000
_cell.angle_alpha   90.00
_cell.angle_beta   90.00
_cell.angle_gamma   90.00
#
_symmetry.space_group_name_H-M   'P 1'
#
loop_
_entity.id
_entity.type
_entity.pdbx_description
1 polymer ?
#
loop_
_entity_poly.entity_id
_entity_poly.type
_entity_poly.pdbx_seq_one_letter_code
_entity_poly.pdbx_strand_id
1 'polypeptide(L)'
;MILFTRDRSSRAEPERYRWTPTDDTLYLAPGPVELRALAGVFFTASSRGQESDMQSAPVSVELVPGAPVSLVVLQLEGRTGIRGFVDRAKDRVLVRGGTLHLLPLVDDQPVDLEVLAGAKPSVSVSGGGEYSFLDLAPGRYALGFRRQGGFRDPVVAHWIVEVGSGIVRNDIEIPPLDPKGYVVARVLGPEGELLNGVRFKLGGSSGQQMRDVDGNYCIPIPVGGDDPLRLEAEHKRYGNKSVELSRGQAVVEIRFTQPAQLEIRVTGYLGSGSIDRVGVSVHRPGVAKPLNPGRAGWTRSGEPVDHDGVLKFGALEPGRYEVTLHVGGRTDRSSDVVATRSVALSAGENAVSIALPALYDLDVVVPGAEEGSKVRLDQKIAGEERGHTWSASCDEAGGVRFEHLLGGEYLVRARGAKMRIQVPCGTVMFEPDDG
;
A
#
# COMPACT_ATOMS: atom_id res chain seq x y z
N MET A 1 1.76 -36.36 -25.99
CA MET A 1 1.95 -34.93 -26.34
C MET A 1 3.39 -34.60 -26.01
N ILE A 2 4.17 -34.17 -27.00
CA ILE A 2 5.56 -33.75 -26.78
C ILE A 2 5.60 -32.24 -26.97
N LEU A 3 6.19 -31.53 -26.02
CA LEU A 3 6.46 -30.11 -26.20
C LEU A 3 7.91 -29.92 -26.61
N PHE A 4 8.10 -29.12 -27.66
CA PHE A 4 9.43 -28.66 -28.08
C PHE A 4 9.59 -27.22 -27.64
N THR A 5 10.69 -26.91 -26.97
CA THR A 5 11.08 -25.54 -26.64
C THR A 5 12.19 -25.09 -27.58
N ARG A 6 12.07 -23.90 -28.16
CA ARG A 6 13.15 -23.22 -28.88
C ARG A 6 13.69 -22.10 -28.01
N ASP A 7 14.95 -22.22 -27.57
CA ASP A 7 15.63 -21.14 -26.86
C ASP A 7 16.16 -20.10 -27.87
N ARG A 8 15.83 -18.82 -27.69
CA ARG A 8 16.41 -17.72 -28.46
C ARG A 8 17.42 -17.03 -27.57
N SER A 9 18.62 -16.78 -28.09
CA SER A 9 19.69 -16.11 -27.36
C SER A 9 19.22 -14.77 -26.75
N SER A 10 19.17 -14.77 -25.42
CA SER A 10 18.95 -13.66 -24.49
C SER A 10 17.59 -12.94 -24.53
N ARG A 11 16.72 -13.31 -23.56
CA ARG A 11 15.55 -12.57 -23.01
C ARG A 11 14.15 -12.86 -23.55
N ALA A 12 13.97 -13.61 -24.64
CA ALA A 12 12.64 -14.04 -25.06
C ALA A 12 12.21 -15.32 -24.33
N GLU A 13 10.93 -15.45 -23.99
CA GLU A 13 10.40 -16.75 -23.52
C GLU A 13 10.57 -17.80 -24.63
N PRO A 14 10.93 -19.05 -24.28
CA PRO A 14 11.13 -20.09 -25.28
C PRO A 14 9.83 -20.34 -26.07
N GLU A 15 9.92 -20.36 -27.40
CA GLU A 15 8.79 -20.70 -28.26
C GLU A 15 8.43 -22.18 -28.02
N ARG A 16 7.14 -22.47 -27.78
CA ARG A 16 6.66 -23.83 -27.49
C ARG A 16 5.84 -24.37 -28.64
N TYR A 17 6.15 -25.59 -29.03
CA TYR A 17 5.43 -26.30 -30.08
C TYR A 17 4.86 -27.58 -29.53
N ARG A 18 3.60 -27.85 -29.87
CA ARG A 18 2.93 -29.11 -29.55
C ARG A 18 3.10 -30.07 -30.72
N TRP A 19 3.69 -31.22 -30.45
CA TRP A 19 3.80 -32.30 -31.43
C TRP A 19 2.95 -33.50 -30.98
N THR A 20 2.30 -34.14 -31.95
CA THR A 20 1.56 -35.39 -31.73
C THR A 20 1.77 -36.33 -32.91
N PRO A 21 1.59 -37.65 -32.76
CA PRO A 21 1.68 -38.55 -33.90
C PRO A 21 0.70 -38.24 -35.05
N THR A 22 -0.39 -37.53 -34.76
CA THR A 22 -1.39 -37.07 -35.74
C THR A 22 -1.09 -35.69 -36.33
N ASP A 23 -0.19 -34.94 -35.70
CA ASP A 23 0.29 -33.62 -36.12
C ASP A 23 1.81 -33.66 -36.03
N ASP A 24 2.38 -34.37 -37.00
CA ASP A 24 3.75 -34.90 -36.99
C ASP A 24 4.78 -33.89 -37.52
N THR A 25 4.31 -32.73 -37.99
CA THR A 25 5.12 -31.73 -38.67
C THR A 25 5.27 -30.47 -37.80
N LEU A 26 6.50 -30.04 -37.56
CA LEU A 26 6.81 -28.82 -36.82
C LEU A 26 7.34 -27.74 -37.75
N TYR A 27 6.75 -26.54 -37.69
CA TYR A 27 7.20 -25.38 -38.44
C TYR A 27 8.03 -24.46 -37.53
N LEU A 28 9.35 -24.47 -37.73
CA LEU A 28 10.31 -23.67 -36.98
C LEU A 28 10.93 -22.61 -37.89
N ALA A 29 11.26 -21.44 -37.34
CA ALA A 29 11.93 -20.41 -38.14
C ALA A 29 13.40 -20.82 -38.42
N PRO A 30 13.97 -20.42 -39.57
CA PRO A 30 15.36 -20.71 -39.92
C PRO A 30 16.38 -20.20 -38.90
N GLY A 31 17.59 -20.78 -38.93
CA GLY A 31 18.73 -20.47 -38.08
C GLY A 31 19.01 -21.52 -36.99
N PRO A 32 19.92 -21.22 -36.05
CA PRO A 32 20.24 -22.12 -34.96
C PRO A 32 19.04 -22.25 -34.01
N VAL A 33 18.72 -23.50 -33.65
CA VAL A 33 17.69 -23.83 -32.67
C VAL A 33 18.22 -24.86 -31.69
N GLU A 34 17.91 -24.68 -30.41
CA GLU A 34 18.05 -25.74 -29.41
C GLU A 34 16.70 -26.42 -29.26
N LEU A 35 16.66 -27.74 -29.44
CA LEU A 35 15.46 -28.55 -29.26
C LEU A 35 15.55 -29.35 -27.98
N ARG A 36 14.45 -29.38 -27.22
CA ARG A 36 14.24 -30.28 -26.08
C ARG A 36 12.87 -30.91 -26.19
N ALA A 37 12.77 -32.21 -25.95
CA ALA A 37 11.49 -32.89 -25.83
C ALA A 37 11.07 -32.94 -24.36
N LEU A 38 9.83 -32.53 -24.08
CA LEU A 38 9.18 -32.71 -22.79
C LEU A 38 8.00 -33.67 -22.95
N ALA A 39 7.84 -34.61 -22.02
CA ALA A 39 6.75 -35.59 -22.07
C ALA A 39 6.29 -36.01 -20.67
N GLY A 40 5.07 -36.54 -20.62
CA GLY A 40 4.42 -37.05 -19.41
C GLY A 40 3.48 -36.03 -18.77
N VAL A 41 3.51 -35.89 -17.45
CA VAL A 41 2.59 -34.99 -16.73
C VAL A 41 3.13 -33.56 -16.78
N PHE A 42 2.38 -32.67 -17.44
CA PHE A 42 2.71 -31.25 -17.54
C PHE A 42 2.08 -30.46 -16.40
N PHE A 43 2.85 -29.58 -15.77
CA PHE A 43 2.38 -28.71 -14.69
C PHE A 43 2.42 -27.25 -15.12
N THR A 44 1.39 -26.49 -14.75
CA THR A 44 1.26 -25.04 -15.02
C THR A 44 1.64 -24.18 -13.82
N ALA A 45 2.37 -24.76 -12.86
CA ALA A 45 2.57 -24.17 -11.53
C ALA A 45 3.46 -22.90 -11.51
N SER A 46 4.10 -22.50 -12.61
CA SER A 46 4.93 -21.30 -12.59
C SER A 46 4.86 -20.46 -13.88
N SER A 47 5.06 -19.15 -13.72
CA SER A 47 5.36 -18.22 -14.81
C SER A 47 6.67 -18.53 -15.54
N ARG A 48 7.46 -19.51 -15.08
CA ARG A 48 8.74 -19.91 -15.69
C ARG A 48 8.61 -21.05 -16.70
N GLY A 49 7.42 -21.61 -16.86
CA GLY A 49 7.08 -22.49 -17.96
C GLY A 49 6.49 -23.83 -17.56
N GLN A 50 6.15 -24.63 -18.57
CA GLN A 50 5.62 -25.97 -18.38
C GLN A 50 6.76 -26.90 -17.98
N GLU A 51 6.64 -27.47 -16.79
CA GLU A 51 7.52 -28.51 -16.30
C GLU A 51 6.91 -29.87 -16.61
N SER A 52 7.78 -30.86 -16.87
CA SER A 52 7.40 -32.23 -17.21
C SER A 52 8.27 -33.22 -16.44
N ASP A 53 7.73 -34.40 -16.14
CA ASP A 53 8.44 -35.47 -15.43
C ASP A 53 9.50 -36.19 -16.28
N MET A 54 9.41 -36.05 -17.61
CA MET A 54 10.45 -36.49 -18.54
C MET A 54 10.95 -35.34 -19.39
N GLN A 55 12.27 -35.29 -19.60
CA GLN A 55 12.91 -34.36 -20.51
C GLN A 55 14.05 -35.03 -21.28
N SER A 56 14.31 -34.57 -22.50
CA SER A 56 15.56 -34.90 -23.20
C SER A 56 16.66 -33.92 -22.87
N ALA A 57 17.91 -34.33 -23.07
CA ALA A 57 19.01 -33.39 -23.23
C ALA A 57 18.72 -32.42 -24.40
N PRO A 58 19.22 -31.17 -24.33
CA PRO A 58 19.14 -30.26 -25.46
C PRO A 58 19.95 -30.76 -26.65
N VAL A 59 19.39 -30.61 -27.85
CA VAL A 59 20.08 -30.87 -29.11
C VAL A 59 20.05 -29.62 -29.97
N SER A 60 21.23 -29.11 -30.32
CA SER A 60 21.39 -27.96 -31.21
C SER A 60 21.30 -28.40 -32.66
N VAL A 61 20.48 -27.70 -33.45
CA VAL A 61 20.23 -27.97 -34.86
C VAL A 61 20.31 -26.65 -35.63
N GLU A 62 20.95 -26.66 -36.79
CA GLU A 62 20.94 -25.52 -37.72
C GLU A 62 19.85 -25.74 -38.76
N LEU A 63 18.85 -24.85 -38.81
CA LEU A 63 17.74 -24.95 -39.75
C LEU A 63 17.98 -24.03 -40.95
N VAL A 64 18.32 -24.62 -42.10
CA VAL A 64 18.48 -23.90 -43.37
C VAL A 64 17.25 -24.11 -44.25
N PRO A 65 16.61 -23.05 -44.79
CA PRO A 65 15.42 -23.19 -45.64
C PRO A 65 15.68 -24.11 -46.84
N GLY A 66 14.79 -25.08 -47.06
CA GLY A 66 14.88 -26.01 -48.19
C GLY A 66 16.00 -27.08 -48.08
N ALA A 67 16.82 -27.04 -47.03
CA ALA A 67 17.81 -28.08 -46.78
C ALA A 67 17.19 -29.25 -45.98
N PRO A 68 17.58 -30.51 -46.26
CA PRO A 68 17.19 -31.63 -45.42
C PRO A 68 17.81 -31.50 -44.03
N VAL A 69 16.99 -31.67 -42.98
CA VAL A 69 17.47 -31.70 -41.59
C VAL A 69 17.92 -33.13 -41.28
N SER A 70 19.10 -33.30 -40.69
CA SER A 70 19.57 -34.61 -40.23
C SER A 70 18.62 -35.19 -39.18
N LEU A 71 18.54 -36.52 -39.07
CA LEU A 71 17.72 -37.18 -38.05
C LEU A 71 18.13 -36.69 -36.65
N VAL A 72 17.19 -36.09 -35.93
CA VAL A 72 17.37 -35.65 -34.54
C VAL A 72 16.71 -36.67 -33.63
N VAL A 73 17.49 -37.29 -32.73
CA VAL A 73 16.97 -38.22 -31.72
C VAL A 73 16.93 -37.49 -30.38
N LEU A 74 15.73 -37.31 -29.84
CA LEU A 74 15.51 -36.74 -28.50
C LEU A 74 15.13 -37.87 -27.55
N GLN A 75 16.11 -38.40 -26.83
CA GLN A 75 15.88 -39.46 -25.84
C GLN A 75 15.27 -38.84 -24.58
N LEU A 76 14.05 -39.27 -24.24
CA LEU A 76 13.41 -38.85 -22.99
C LEU A 76 14.01 -39.61 -21.81
N GLU A 77 14.36 -38.88 -20.77
CA GLU A 77 14.85 -39.40 -19.51
C GLU A 77 13.91 -38.96 -18.38
N GLY A 78 13.69 -39.84 -17.41
CA GLY A 78 12.95 -39.51 -16.20
C GLY A 78 13.76 -38.52 -15.36
N ARG A 79 13.11 -37.46 -14.88
CA ARG A 79 13.74 -36.49 -13.99
C ARG A 79 13.70 -36.97 -12.55
N THR A 80 14.57 -36.41 -11.73
CA THR A 80 14.55 -36.55 -10.27
C THR A 80 13.89 -35.32 -9.64
N GLY A 81 13.26 -35.48 -8.47
CA GLY A 81 12.69 -34.33 -7.80
C GLY A 81 11.57 -34.64 -6.82
N ILE A 82 10.85 -33.59 -6.46
CA ILE A 82 9.67 -33.63 -5.59
C ILE A 82 8.52 -32.98 -6.34
N ARG A 83 7.34 -33.60 -6.28
CA ARG A 83 6.08 -33.00 -6.75
C ARG A 83 4.98 -33.26 -5.74
N GLY A 84 3.93 -32.46 -5.79
CA GLY A 84 2.73 -32.75 -5.03
C GLY A 84 1.71 -31.65 -5.10
N PHE A 85 0.75 -31.76 -4.19
CA PHE A 85 -0.32 -30.80 -4.03
C PHE A 85 -0.31 -30.24 -2.61
N VAL A 86 -0.51 -28.94 -2.47
CA VAL A 86 -0.75 -28.27 -1.19
C VAL A 86 -2.24 -28.35 -0.87
N ASP A 87 -2.61 -29.30 -0.01
CA ASP A 87 -3.96 -29.42 0.52
C ASP A 87 -4.23 -28.31 1.54
N ARG A 88 -5.28 -27.54 1.25
CA ARG A 88 -5.77 -26.42 2.06
C ARG A 88 -7.17 -26.71 2.62
N ALA A 89 -7.67 -27.94 2.53
CA ALA A 89 -9.03 -28.27 2.93
C ALA A 89 -9.34 -27.95 4.40
N LYS A 90 -8.33 -28.00 5.28
CA LYS A 90 -8.47 -27.62 6.69
C LYS A 90 -8.18 -26.15 6.96
N ASP A 91 -7.62 -25.40 6.00
CA ASP A 91 -7.43 -23.98 6.13
C ASP A 91 -8.75 -23.27 5.81
N ARG A 92 -9.44 -22.81 6.84
CA ARG A 92 -10.64 -21.98 6.66
C ARG A 92 -10.29 -20.64 6.02
N VAL A 93 -9.01 -20.28 5.90
CA VAL A 93 -8.58 -19.04 5.29
C VAL A 93 -8.27 -19.25 3.81
N LEU A 94 -8.97 -18.50 2.97
CA LEU A 94 -8.73 -18.31 1.55
C LEU A 94 -7.42 -17.55 1.35
N VAL A 95 -6.30 -18.23 1.61
CA VAL A 95 -4.98 -17.70 1.27
C VAL A 95 -4.84 -17.72 -0.24
N ARG A 96 -4.60 -16.55 -0.86
CA ARG A 96 -4.44 -16.41 -2.32
C ARG A 96 -3.32 -17.27 -2.89
N GLY A 97 -2.38 -17.66 -2.05
CA GLY A 97 -1.28 -18.53 -2.40
C GLY A 97 -0.33 -18.74 -1.22
N GLY A 98 0.81 -19.33 -1.50
CA GLY A 98 1.93 -19.41 -0.59
C GLY A 98 3.22 -19.59 -1.36
N THR A 99 4.31 -19.69 -0.64
CA THR A 99 5.61 -20.04 -1.22
C THR A 99 6.12 -21.29 -0.54
N LEU A 100 6.45 -22.31 -1.33
CA LEU A 100 7.23 -23.44 -0.87
C LEU A 100 8.71 -23.12 -1.05
N HIS A 101 9.49 -23.38 -0.02
CA HIS A 101 10.95 -23.29 -0.01
C HIS A 101 11.53 -24.69 0.11
N LEU A 102 12.66 -24.92 -0.55
CA LEU A 102 13.38 -26.18 -0.50
C LEU A 102 14.78 -25.95 0.07
N LEU A 103 15.14 -26.72 1.10
CA LEU A 103 16.47 -26.68 1.72
C LEU A 103 17.07 -28.11 1.70
N PRO A 104 18.20 -28.34 1.03
CA PRO A 104 18.93 -29.61 1.18
C PRO A 104 19.42 -29.75 2.62
N LEU A 105 19.29 -30.95 3.18
CA LEU A 105 19.74 -31.29 4.53
C LEU A 105 21.02 -32.12 4.45
N VAL A 106 21.96 -31.79 5.35
CA VAL A 106 23.17 -32.59 5.60
C VAL A 106 22.96 -33.23 6.98
N ASP A 107 23.07 -34.55 7.06
CA ASP A 107 22.89 -35.35 8.27
C ASP A 107 21.47 -35.31 8.89
N ASP A 108 21.35 -35.78 10.13
CA ASP A 108 20.13 -35.73 10.96
C ASP A 108 19.98 -34.40 11.74
N GLN A 109 20.48 -33.30 11.18
CA GLN A 109 20.37 -32.00 11.83
C GLN A 109 18.90 -31.52 11.87
N PRO A 110 18.48 -30.86 12.96
CA PRO A 110 17.17 -30.24 13.02
C PRO A 110 17.04 -29.15 11.96
N VAL A 111 15.85 -29.02 11.38
CA VAL A 111 15.56 -28.01 10.35
C VAL A 111 15.54 -26.62 10.96
N ASP A 112 16.45 -25.75 10.53
CA ASP A 112 16.41 -24.33 10.83
C ASP A 112 15.34 -23.63 9.97
N LEU A 113 14.27 -23.16 10.61
CA LEU A 113 13.13 -22.55 9.93
C LEU A 113 13.45 -21.16 9.35
N GLU A 114 14.40 -20.43 9.92
CA GLU A 114 14.83 -19.13 9.39
C GLU A 114 15.64 -19.32 8.12
N VAL A 115 16.56 -20.29 8.12
CA VAL A 115 17.33 -20.68 6.92
C VAL A 115 16.38 -21.21 5.84
N LEU A 116 15.43 -22.07 6.19
CA LEU A 116 14.43 -22.58 5.25
C LEU A 116 13.56 -21.47 4.66
N ALA A 117 13.15 -20.47 5.45
CA ALA A 117 12.35 -19.34 4.97
C ALA A 117 13.07 -18.49 3.90
N GLY A 118 14.39 -18.47 3.93
CA GLY A 118 15.26 -17.78 2.96
C GLY A 118 15.79 -18.67 1.83
N ALA A 119 15.56 -19.98 1.89
CA ALA A 119 16.17 -20.94 0.99
C ALA A 119 15.70 -20.77 -0.47
N LYS A 120 16.63 -21.07 -1.39
CA LYS A 120 16.37 -21.24 -2.82
C LYS A 120 16.78 -22.67 -3.23
N PRO A 121 16.02 -23.35 -4.09
CA PRO A 121 14.88 -22.83 -4.86
C PRO A 121 13.60 -22.63 -4.04
N SER A 122 12.67 -21.84 -4.59
CA SER A 122 11.32 -21.66 -4.06
C SER A 122 10.30 -21.56 -5.18
N VAL A 123 9.06 -21.99 -4.90
CA VAL A 123 7.94 -22.02 -5.84
C VAL A 123 6.73 -21.36 -5.22
N SER A 124 6.12 -20.42 -5.94
CA SER A 124 4.83 -19.84 -5.56
C SER A 124 3.70 -20.81 -5.89
N VAL A 125 2.86 -21.12 -4.90
CA VAL A 125 1.73 -22.04 -5.03
C VAL A 125 0.44 -21.23 -5.00
N SER A 126 -0.24 -21.08 -6.14
CA SER A 126 -1.51 -20.35 -6.27
C SER A 126 -2.59 -21.23 -6.90
N GLY A 127 -3.87 -20.90 -6.67
CA GLY A 127 -5.06 -21.35 -7.43
C GLY A 127 -5.40 -22.85 -7.47
N GLY A 128 -4.44 -23.71 -7.78
CA GLY A 128 -4.58 -25.15 -7.93
C GLY A 128 -3.66 -25.97 -7.04
N GLY A 129 -2.93 -25.39 -6.08
CA GLY A 129 -2.19 -26.14 -5.05
C GLY A 129 -0.97 -26.96 -5.52
N GLU A 130 -0.83 -27.22 -6.81
CA GLU A 130 0.26 -28.00 -7.39
C GLU A 130 1.62 -27.31 -7.24
N TYR A 131 2.66 -28.13 -7.03
CA TYR A 131 4.04 -27.68 -6.99
C TYR A 131 5.01 -28.75 -7.47
N SER A 132 6.19 -28.31 -7.91
CA SER A 132 7.28 -29.19 -8.32
C SER A 132 8.65 -28.55 -8.05
N PHE A 133 9.62 -29.38 -7.67
CA PHE A 133 11.04 -29.09 -7.62
C PHE A 133 11.75 -30.20 -8.39
N LEU A 134 12.31 -29.90 -9.55
CA LEU A 134 12.87 -30.89 -10.47
C LEU A 134 14.39 -30.78 -10.56
N ASP A 135 15.00 -31.80 -11.13
CA ASP A 135 16.45 -31.97 -11.29
C ASP A 135 17.21 -31.89 -9.96
N LEU A 136 16.62 -32.45 -8.90
CA LEU A 136 17.24 -32.53 -7.59
C LEU A 136 18.22 -33.71 -7.54
N ALA A 137 19.39 -33.51 -6.94
CA ALA A 137 20.28 -34.62 -6.62
C ALA A 137 19.59 -35.59 -5.62
N PRO A 138 19.90 -36.89 -5.67
CA PRO A 138 19.44 -37.81 -4.62
C PRO A 138 19.93 -37.35 -3.25
N GLY A 139 19.05 -37.33 -2.26
CA GLY A 139 19.35 -36.81 -0.94
C GLY A 139 18.10 -36.44 -0.14
N ARG A 140 18.32 -35.82 1.02
CA ARG A 140 17.26 -35.47 1.97
C ARG A 140 17.02 -33.97 1.95
N TYR A 141 15.76 -33.56 1.90
CA TYR A 141 15.36 -32.17 1.73
C TYR A 141 14.26 -31.78 2.72
N ALA A 142 14.34 -30.56 3.25
CA ALA A 142 13.24 -29.91 3.94
C ALA A 142 12.41 -29.06 2.95
N LEU A 143 11.11 -29.26 2.96
CA LEU A 143 10.12 -28.42 2.31
C LEU A 143 9.46 -27.53 3.34
N GLY A 144 9.51 -26.21 3.18
CA GLY A 144 8.87 -25.26 4.08
C GLY A 144 7.78 -24.48 3.36
N PHE A 145 6.57 -24.45 3.92
CA PHE A 145 5.49 -23.62 3.39
C PHE A 145 5.40 -22.30 4.14
N ARG A 146 5.34 -21.20 3.39
CA ARG A 146 5.04 -19.86 3.89
C ARG A 146 3.72 -19.38 3.28
N ARG A 147 2.84 -18.83 4.10
CA ARG A 147 1.62 -18.19 3.61
C ARG A 147 1.98 -16.89 2.88
N GLN A 148 1.19 -16.56 1.86
CA GLN A 148 1.35 -15.29 1.16
C GLN A 148 0.66 -14.17 1.95
N GLY A 149 1.41 -13.47 2.80
CA GLY A 149 0.96 -12.33 3.62
C GLY A 149 2.02 -11.22 3.80
N GLY A 150 3.29 -11.50 3.51
CA GLY A 150 4.38 -10.53 3.51
C GLY A 150 5.76 -11.20 3.44
N PHE A 151 6.81 -10.42 3.13
CA PHE A 151 8.18 -10.93 3.01
C PHE A 151 8.76 -11.53 4.31
N ARG A 152 8.09 -11.36 5.46
CA ARG A 152 8.56 -11.77 6.79
C ARG A 152 7.70 -12.85 7.46
N ASP A 153 6.72 -13.42 6.77
CA ASP A 153 5.90 -14.47 7.40
C ASP A 153 6.77 -15.70 7.67
N PRO A 154 6.70 -16.31 8.87
CA PRO A 154 7.49 -17.50 9.19
C PRO A 154 7.05 -18.70 8.34
N VAL A 155 7.91 -19.72 8.26
CA VAL A 155 7.51 -21.04 7.77
C VAL A 155 6.47 -21.61 8.72
N VAL A 156 5.26 -21.86 8.22
CA VAL A 156 4.13 -22.28 9.06
C VAL A 156 4.06 -23.80 9.24
N ALA A 157 4.72 -24.54 8.35
CA ALA A 157 4.87 -25.97 8.43
C ALA A 157 6.03 -26.42 7.53
N HIS A 158 6.65 -27.54 7.89
CA HIS A 158 7.71 -28.13 7.09
C HIS A 158 7.63 -29.66 7.07
N TRP A 159 8.21 -30.26 6.03
CA TRP A 159 8.26 -31.70 5.80
C TRP A 159 9.66 -32.11 5.36
N ILE A 160 10.07 -33.32 5.73
CA ILE A 160 11.32 -33.91 5.27
C ILE A 160 10.99 -34.93 4.18
N VAL A 161 11.64 -34.82 3.02
CA VAL A 161 11.43 -35.69 1.87
C VAL A 161 12.77 -36.25 1.41
N GLU A 162 12.81 -37.56 1.18
CA GLU A 162 13.98 -38.24 0.60
C GLU A 162 13.79 -38.38 -0.91
N VAL A 163 14.71 -37.83 -1.68
CA VAL A 163 14.75 -37.89 -3.14
C VAL A 163 15.70 -39.00 -3.56
N GLY A 164 15.20 -39.95 -4.35
CA GLY A 164 15.99 -41.02 -4.98
C GLY A 164 16.29 -40.75 -6.45
N SER A 165 16.24 -41.79 -7.28
CA SER A 165 16.50 -41.73 -8.72
C SER A 165 15.30 -41.27 -9.58
N GLY A 166 14.25 -40.72 -8.96
CA GLY A 166 13.04 -40.30 -9.68
C GLY A 166 12.29 -39.20 -8.95
N ILE A 167 11.09 -38.89 -9.43
CA ILE A 167 10.21 -37.90 -8.80
C ILE A 167 9.41 -38.55 -7.67
N VAL A 168 9.55 -37.98 -6.48
CA VAL A 168 8.78 -38.33 -5.30
C VAL A 168 7.50 -37.51 -5.26
N ARG A 169 6.36 -38.17 -5.06
CA ARG A 169 5.08 -37.49 -4.80
C ARG A 169 4.91 -37.28 -3.31
N ASN A 170 4.74 -36.03 -2.90
CA ASN A 170 4.54 -35.64 -1.52
C ASN A 170 3.42 -34.60 -1.46
N ASP A 171 2.20 -35.02 -1.13
CA ASP A 171 1.09 -34.07 -0.95
C ASP A 171 1.18 -33.50 0.48
N ILE A 172 1.04 -32.18 0.58
CA ILE A 172 1.34 -31.41 1.79
C ILE A 172 0.04 -30.86 2.37
N GLU A 173 -0.24 -31.17 3.64
CA GLU A 173 -1.38 -30.59 4.36
C GLU A 173 -0.96 -29.36 5.15
N ILE A 174 -1.56 -28.19 4.87
CA ILE A 174 -1.25 -26.96 5.62
C ILE A 174 -2.07 -26.93 6.92
N PRO A 175 -1.41 -26.79 8.09
CA PRO A 175 -2.13 -26.67 9.35
C PRO A 175 -2.98 -25.41 9.37
N PRO A 176 -4.13 -25.37 10.06
CA PRO A 176 -4.93 -24.15 10.16
C PRO A 176 -4.14 -23.00 10.80
N LEU A 177 -4.55 -21.77 10.56
CA LEU A 177 -3.94 -20.61 11.22
C LEU A 177 -4.16 -20.67 12.73
N ASP A 178 -3.11 -20.37 13.51
CA ASP A 178 -3.20 -20.25 14.97
C ASP A 178 -4.13 -19.08 15.35
N PRO A 179 -5.30 -19.32 15.97
CA PRO A 179 -6.27 -18.28 16.33
C PRO A 179 -5.70 -17.20 17.24
N LYS A 180 -4.56 -17.43 17.91
CA LYS A 180 -3.90 -16.40 18.73
C LYS A 180 -3.14 -15.36 17.91
N GLY A 181 -2.80 -15.67 16.65
CA GLY A 181 -2.03 -14.79 15.78
C GLY A 181 -2.87 -13.79 14.98
N TYR A 182 -4.21 -13.86 15.06
CA TYR A 182 -5.09 -13.00 14.27
C TYR A 182 -6.38 -12.65 15.01
N VAL A 183 -7.01 -11.57 14.56
CA VAL A 183 -8.40 -11.24 14.87
C VAL A 183 -9.25 -11.52 13.63
N VAL A 184 -10.36 -12.23 13.81
CA VAL A 184 -11.40 -12.40 12.79
C VAL A 184 -12.35 -11.22 12.84
N ALA A 185 -12.30 -10.37 11.83
CA ALA A 185 -13.20 -9.24 11.66
C ALA A 185 -14.37 -9.61 10.73
N ARG A 186 -15.57 -9.71 11.30
CA ARG A 186 -16.82 -9.78 10.55
C ARG A 186 -17.26 -8.37 10.20
N VAL A 187 -17.10 -7.98 8.95
CA VAL A 187 -17.41 -6.61 8.52
C VAL A 187 -18.74 -6.57 7.78
N LEU A 188 -19.67 -5.83 8.35
CA LEU A 188 -21.04 -5.71 7.89
C LEU A 188 -21.33 -4.31 7.37
N GLY A 189 -22.16 -4.23 6.33
CA GLY A 189 -22.75 -2.98 5.87
C GLY A 189 -23.94 -2.56 6.72
N PRO A 190 -24.58 -1.44 6.35
CA PRO A 190 -25.73 -0.90 7.07
C PRO A 190 -26.91 -1.88 7.16
N GLU A 191 -27.12 -2.68 6.11
CA GLU A 191 -28.22 -3.66 6.02
C GLU A 191 -27.81 -5.05 6.54
N GLY A 192 -26.61 -5.17 7.13
CA GLY A 192 -26.09 -6.43 7.67
C GLY A 192 -25.44 -7.36 6.64
N GLU A 193 -25.23 -6.91 5.41
CA GLU A 193 -24.52 -7.66 4.38
C GLU A 193 -23.01 -7.71 4.63
N LEU A 194 -22.33 -8.80 4.28
CA LEU A 194 -20.87 -8.87 4.38
C LEU A 194 -20.20 -7.94 3.36
N LEU A 195 -19.25 -7.13 3.82
CA LEU A 195 -18.55 -6.17 2.97
C LEU A 195 -17.24 -6.71 2.43
N ASN A 196 -17.00 -6.45 1.14
CA ASN A 196 -15.75 -6.75 0.43
C ASN A 196 -14.91 -5.48 0.25
N GLY A 197 -13.62 -5.63 -0.04
CA GLY A 197 -12.74 -4.49 -0.33
C GLY A 197 -12.47 -3.54 0.85
N VAL A 198 -12.75 -3.98 2.09
CA VAL A 198 -12.36 -3.28 3.32
C VAL A 198 -10.83 -3.37 3.47
N ARG A 199 -10.18 -2.27 3.86
CA ARG A 199 -8.76 -2.20 4.20
C ARG A 199 -8.62 -2.02 5.70
N PHE A 200 -7.67 -2.70 6.34
CA PHE A 200 -7.45 -2.54 7.78
C PHE A 200 -6.11 -1.88 8.11
N LYS A 201 -6.10 -1.19 9.25
CA LYS A 201 -4.88 -0.81 9.96
C LYS A 201 -5.00 -1.28 11.41
N LEU A 202 -3.95 -1.92 11.91
CA LEU A 202 -3.85 -2.36 13.29
C LEU A 202 -2.53 -1.84 13.87
N GLY A 203 -2.61 -1.07 14.95
CA GLY A 203 -1.42 -0.43 15.54
C GLY A 203 -0.67 0.49 14.57
N GLY A 204 -1.38 1.13 13.64
CA GLY A 204 -0.79 2.01 12.62
C GLY A 204 -0.14 1.31 11.42
N SER A 205 -0.05 -0.01 11.43
CA SER A 205 0.46 -0.79 10.30
C SER A 205 -0.67 -1.24 9.38
N SER A 206 -0.48 -1.10 8.06
CA SER A 206 -1.34 -1.71 7.06
C SER A 206 -0.84 -3.13 6.77
N GLY A 207 -1.46 -4.13 7.40
CA GLY A 207 -1.15 -5.53 7.13
C GLY A 207 -1.86 -6.05 5.87
N GLN A 208 -1.32 -7.09 5.24
CA GLN A 208 -2.11 -7.88 4.30
C GLN A 208 -3.21 -8.61 5.08
N GLN A 209 -4.43 -8.46 4.61
CA GLN A 209 -5.61 -9.10 5.16
C GLN A 209 -5.94 -10.36 4.36
N MET A 210 -6.21 -11.46 5.06
CA MET A 210 -6.70 -12.69 4.45
C MET A 210 -8.22 -12.76 4.64
N ARG A 211 -8.89 -13.60 3.85
CA ARG A 211 -10.32 -13.86 4.03
C ARG A 211 -10.57 -15.31 4.40
N ASP A 212 -11.53 -15.58 5.25
CA ASP A 212 -11.99 -16.95 5.48
C ASP A 212 -13.04 -17.39 4.44
N VAL A 213 -13.38 -18.68 4.48
CA VAL A 213 -14.41 -19.32 3.65
C VAL A 213 -15.80 -18.73 3.88
N ASP A 214 -16.03 -18.09 5.04
CA ASP A 214 -17.28 -17.42 5.39
C ASP A 214 -17.29 -15.94 4.95
N GLY A 215 -16.18 -15.45 4.36
CA GLY A 215 -16.02 -14.08 3.88
C GLY A 215 -15.57 -13.06 4.94
N ASN A 216 -15.26 -13.49 6.17
CA ASN A 216 -14.68 -12.63 7.20
C ASN A 216 -13.20 -12.34 6.90
N TYR A 217 -12.66 -11.31 7.55
CA TYR A 217 -11.27 -10.93 7.40
C TYR A 217 -10.43 -11.49 8.55
N CYS A 218 -9.34 -12.16 8.25
CA CYS A 218 -8.33 -12.57 9.22
C CYS A 218 -7.20 -11.54 9.21
N ILE A 219 -7.06 -10.81 10.32
CA ILE A 219 -6.15 -9.67 10.46
C ILE A 219 -5.03 -10.06 11.42
N PRO A 220 -3.78 -10.14 10.97
CA PRO A 220 -2.65 -10.50 11.82
C PRO A 220 -2.48 -9.51 12.99
N ILE A 221 -2.27 -10.04 14.19
CA ILE A 221 -1.95 -9.24 15.37
C ILE A 221 -0.44 -9.01 15.40
N PRO A 222 0.05 -7.75 15.50
CA PRO A 222 1.47 -7.48 15.64
C PRO A 222 2.01 -8.10 16.93
N VAL A 223 3.18 -8.74 16.84
CA VAL A 223 3.84 -9.35 18.00
C VAL A 223 4.47 -8.24 18.85
N GLY A 224 4.10 -8.17 20.12
CA GLY A 224 4.67 -7.24 21.09
C GLY A 224 3.94 -5.89 21.16
N GLY A 225 3.38 -5.61 22.33
CA GLY A 225 2.65 -4.38 22.65
C GLY A 225 1.64 -4.67 23.76
N ASP A 226 1.78 -4.02 24.91
CA ASP A 226 0.80 -4.09 26.00
C ASP A 226 -0.33 -3.06 25.82
N ASP A 227 -0.22 -2.17 24.84
CA ASP A 227 -1.21 -1.14 24.57
C ASP A 227 -2.50 -1.73 23.98
N PRO A 228 -3.67 -1.15 24.33
CA PRO A 228 -4.93 -1.52 23.71
C PRO A 228 -4.83 -1.35 22.19
N LEU A 229 -5.15 -2.42 21.46
CA LEU A 229 -5.04 -2.43 20.02
C LEU A 229 -6.27 -1.75 19.42
N ARG A 230 -6.05 -0.69 18.65
CA ARG A 230 -7.09 -0.05 17.86
C ARG A 230 -7.08 -0.60 16.44
N LEU A 231 -8.21 -1.18 16.05
CA LEU A 231 -8.45 -1.64 14.68
C LEU A 231 -9.20 -0.56 13.90
N GLU A 232 -8.64 -0.14 12.78
CA GLU A 232 -9.27 0.77 11.83
C GLU A 232 -9.64 0.00 10.57
N ALA A 233 -10.90 0.12 10.15
CA ALA A 233 -11.44 -0.45 8.93
C ALA A 233 -11.85 0.67 7.98
N GLU A 234 -11.35 0.64 6.75
CA GLU A 234 -11.63 1.60 5.69
C GLU A 234 -12.39 0.90 4.55
N HIS A 235 -13.54 1.42 4.16
CA HIS A 235 -14.31 0.94 3.02
C HIS A 235 -14.63 2.11 2.07
N LYS A 236 -14.33 1.94 0.77
CA LYS A 236 -14.48 3.00 -0.23
C LYS A 236 -15.86 3.67 -0.25
N ARG A 237 -16.94 2.91 0.01
CA ARG A 237 -18.32 3.42 0.02
C ARG A 237 -18.77 3.97 1.38
N TYR A 238 -18.27 3.42 2.47
CA TYR A 238 -18.84 3.63 3.81
C TYR A 238 -17.91 4.38 4.78
N GLY A 239 -16.68 4.69 4.35
CA GLY A 239 -15.75 5.50 5.11
C GLY A 239 -14.84 4.71 6.00
N ASN A 240 -14.46 5.33 7.11
CA ASN A 240 -13.62 4.74 8.14
C ASN A 240 -14.44 4.42 9.38
N LYS A 241 -14.23 3.23 9.94
CA LYS A 241 -14.73 2.83 11.25
C LYS A 241 -13.57 2.36 12.11
N SER A 242 -13.62 2.65 13.39
CA SER A 242 -12.61 2.18 14.33
C SER A 242 -13.23 1.52 15.53
N VAL A 243 -12.60 0.44 15.99
CA VAL A 243 -13.03 -0.37 17.12
C VAL A 243 -11.81 -0.65 18.00
N GLU A 244 -11.96 -0.49 19.30
CA GLU A 244 -10.96 -0.90 20.28
C GLU A 244 -11.08 -2.40 20.51
N LEU A 245 -9.95 -3.10 20.49
CA LEU A 245 -9.88 -4.53 20.72
C LEU A 245 -9.45 -4.80 22.16
N SER A 246 -10.17 -5.70 22.82
CA SER A 246 -9.74 -6.23 24.11
C SER A 246 -8.58 -7.21 23.95
N ARG A 247 -7.72 -7.33 24.95
CA ARG A 247 -6.61 -8.29 24.95
C ARG A 247 -7.14 -9.72 24.77
N GLY A 248 -6.62 -10.43 23.77
CA GLY A 248 -7.03 -11.80 23.45
C GLY A 248 -8.38 -11.91 22.72
N GLN A 249 -8.98 -10.79 22.30
CA GLN A 249 -10.21 -10.81 21.50
C GLN A 249 -9.95 -11.45 20.13
N ALA A 250 -10.44 -12.68 19.93
CA ALA A 250 -10.27 -13.42 18.69
C ALA A 250 -11.24 -13.00 17.57
N VAL A 251 -12.40 -12.44 17.92
CA VAL A 251 -13.46 -12.08 16.96
C VAL A 251 -13.99 -10.68 17.26
N VAL A 252 -14.19 -9.90 16.21
CA VAL A 252 -14.79 -8.56 16.27
C VAL A 252 -15.83 -8.38 15.15
N GLU A 253 -16.99 -7.84 15.49
CA GLU A 253 -17.98 -7.39 14.51
C GLU A 253 -17.81 -5.90 14.26
N ILE A 254 -17.65 -5.51 12.99
CA ILE A 254 -17.54 -4.12 12.58
C ILE A 254 -18.70 -3.82 11.65
N ARG A 255 -19.70 -3.07 12.13
CA ARG A 255 -20.86 -2.69 11.34
C ARG A 255 -20.73 -1.26 10.84
N PHE A 256 -20.57 -1.07 9.54
CA PHE A 256 -20.65 0.26 8.94
C PHE A 256 -22.08 0.78 8.98
N THR A 257 -22.23 2.08 9.17
CA THR A 257 -23.52 2.76 9.09
C THR A 257 -23.67 3.41 7.72
N GLN A 258 -24.89 3.83 7.39
CA GLN A 258 -25.11 4.62 6.18
C GLN A 258 -24.25 5.89 6.26
N PRO A 259 -23.44 6.18 5.22
CA PRO A 259 -22.48 7.25 5.29
C PRO A 259 -23.18 8.61 5.20
N ALA A 260 -22.59 9.60 5.85
CA ALA A 260 -22.82 11.01 5.59
C ALA A 260 -22.03 11.46 4.35
N GLN A 261 -22.66 12.29 3.54
CA GLN A 261 -22.04 13.11 2.52
C GLN A 261 -22.15 14.55 2.98
N LEU A 262 -21.06 15.30 2.96
CA LEU A 262 -21.01 16.68 3.42
C LEU A 262 -20.64 17.59 2.25
N GLU A 263 -21.58 18.43 1.84
CA GLU A 263 -21.31 19.58 0.98
C GLU A 263 -20.93 20.78 1.84
N ILE A 264 -19.79 21.40 1.53
CA ILE A 264 -19.27 22.58 2.21
C ILE A 264 -19.27 23.73 1.22
N ARG A 265 -19.88 24.86 1.61
CA ARG A 265 -19.86 26.11 0.84
C ARG A 265 -19.03 27.15 1.55
N VAL A 266 -17.95 27.60 0.91
CA VAL A 266 -17.08 28.66 1.42
C VAL A 266 -17.61 30.01 0.97
N THR A 267 -18.31 30.73 1.85
CA THR A 267 -18.86 32.04 1.51
C THR A 267 -17.77 33.10 1.54
N GLY A 268 -17.76 34.00 0.56
CA GLY A 268 -16.70 34.99 0.38
C GLY A 268 -15.46 34.47 -0.36
N TYR A 269 -15.51 33.26 -0.92
CA TYR A 269 -14.42 32.68 -1.72
C TYR A 269 -14.25 33.38 -3.07
N LEU A 270 -15.35 33.54 -3.82
CA LEU A 270 -15.34 34.27 -5.08
C LEU A 270 -15.00 35.74 -4.84
N GLY A 271 -13.96 36.23 -5.50
CA GLY A 271 -13.47 37.60 -5.37
C GLY A 271 -12.51 37.83 -4.19
N SER A 272 -12.15 36.80 -3.42
CA SER A 272 -11.25 36.97 -2.26
C SER A 272 -9.78 37.22 -2.64
N GLY A 273 -9.40 36.97 -3.89
CA GLY A 273 -7.99 36.94 -4.32
C GLY A 273 -7.22 35.70 -3.84
N SER A 274 -7.87 34.78 -3.12
CA SER A 274 -7.28 33.55 -2.57
C SER A 274 -7.79 32.29 -3.27
N ILE A 275 -8.35 32.44 -4.47
CA ILE A 275 -8.74 31.34 -5.35
C ILE A 275 -7.52 30.42 -5.52
N ASP A 276 -7.73 29.11 -5.42
CA ASP A 276 -6.71 28.07 -5.42
C ASP A 276 -5.77 28.03 -4.20
N ARG A 277 -5.95 28.88 -3.18
CA ARG A 277 -5.14 28.86 -1.94
C ARG A 277 -5.91 28.40 -0.71
N VAL A 278 -7.24 28.42 -0.78
CA VAL A 278 -8.11 27.92 0.29
C VAL A 278 -8.21 26.39 0.20
N GLY A 279 -7.90 25.72 1.29
CA GLY A 279 -8.17 24.31 1.51
C GLY A 279 -9.22 24.11 2.60
N VAL A 280 -9.95 23.01 2.54
CA VAL A 280 -10.86 22.62 3.61
C VAL A 280 -10.45 21.26 4.14
N SER A 281 -10.43 21.10 5.45
CA SER A 281 -10.32 19.78 6.08
C SER A 281 -11.47 19.52 7.04
N VAL A 282 -11.74 18.23 7.21
CA VAL A 282 -12.80 17.73 8.08
C VAL A 282 -12.18 16.69 9.02
N HIS A 283 -12.30 16.92 10.33
CA HIS A 283 -11.78 16.00 11.36
C HIS A 283 -12.80 15.82 12.49
N ARG A 284 -12.60 14.77 13.30
CA ARG A 284 -13.37 14.61 14.54
C ARG A 284 -12.76 15.48 15.63
N PRO A 285 -13.56 16.06 16.53
CA PRO A 285 -13.04 16.79 17.68
C PRO A 285 -12.04 15.95 18.46
N GLY A 286 -10.90 16.55 18.83
CA GLY A 286 -9.83 15.87 19.58
C GLY A 286 -8.91 14.95 18.76
N VAL A 287 -9.13 14.82 17.44
CA VAL A 287 -8.24 14.05 16.56
C VAL A 287 -7.38 15.02 15.74
N ALA A 288 -6.10 15.14 16.09
CA ALA A 288 -5.17 16.08 15.44
C ALA A 288 -4.86 15.74 13.96
N LYS A 289 -5.20 14.53 13.49
CA LYS A 289 -4.98 14.11 12.10
C LYS A 289 -6.26 14.25 11.28
N PRO A 290 -6.24 14.95 10.13
CA PRO A 290 -7.39 15.01 9.24
C PRO A 290 -7.74 13.63 8.69
N LEU A 291 -9.04 13.37 8.49
CA LEU A 291 -9.57 12.03 8.16
C LEU A 291 -9.26 11.55 6.74
N ASN A 292 -8.57 12.35 5.92
CA ASN A 292 -8.32 12.01 4.53
C ASN A 292 -6.90 12.38 4.04
N PRO A 293 -5.86 11.61 4.39
CA PRO A 293 -4.53 11.72 3.77
C PRO A 293 -4.45 11.00 2.39
N GLY A 294 -5.59 10.57 1.82
CA GLY A 294 -5.69 9.62 0.71
C GLY A 294 -5.12 10.04 -0.65
N ARG A 295 -4.57 11.25 -0.80
CA ARG A 295 -3.72 11.64 -1.93
C ARG A 295 -2.34 12.05 -1.41
N ALA A 296 -1.53 11.05 -1.12
CA ALA A 296 -0.09 11.21 -0.92
C ALA A 296 0.55 11.66 -2.24
N GLY A 297 0.50 12.97 -2.49
CA GLY A 297 1.02 13.63 -3.67
C GLY A 297 1.03 15.15 -3.47
N TRP A 298 1.99 15.60 -2.65
CA TRP A 298 2.45 16.99 -2.44
C TRP A 298 1.43 18.07 -2.00
N THR A 299 1.63 18.58 -0.78
CA THR A 299 1.44 19.99 -0.36
C THR A 299 0.06 20.62 -0.57
N ARG A 300 -0.86 20.35 0.37
CA ARG A 300 -1.93 21.21 0.92
C ARG A 300 -2.89 20.29 1.68
N SER A 301 -3.14 20.58 2.95
CA SER A 301 -3.82 19.71 3.93
C SER A 301 -5.33 19.51 3.71
N GLY A 302 -5.87 19.81 2.53
CA GLY A 302 -7.30 19.75 2.23
C GLY A 302 -7.60 19.48 0.76
N GLU A 303 -8.84 19.09 0.47
CA GLU A 303 -9.32 19.03 -0.91
C GLU A 303 -9.49 20.47 -1.43
N PRO A 304 -9.06 20.77 -2.68
CA PRO A 304 -9.21 22.11 -3.23
C PRO A 304 -10.68 22.44 -3.39
N VAL A 305 -11.07 23.64 -2.97
CA VAL A 305 -12.41 24.18 -3.20
C VAL A 305 -12.59 24.39 -4.70
N ASP A 306 -13.72 23.95 -5.26
CA ASP A 306 -14.01 24.20 -6.67
C ASP A 306 -14.19 25.70 -6.96
N HIS A 307 -14.30 26.05 -8.24
CA HIS A 307 -14.42 27.46 -8.66
C HIS A 307 -15.65 28.18 -8.07
N ASP A 308 -16.70 27.45 -7.66
CA ASP A 308 -17.94 28.01 -7.09
C ASP A 308 -17.86 28.17 -5.57
N GLY A 309 -16.72 27.83 -4.95
CA GLY A 309 -16.60 27.84 -3.50
C GLY A 309 -17.22 26.61 -2.84
N VAL A 310 -17.46 25.53 -3.58
CA VAL A 310 -18.14 24.32 -3.09
C VAL A 310 -17.16 23.15 -3.03
N LEU A 311 -17.36 22.28 -2.04
CA LEU A 311 -16.58 21.06 -1.87
C LEU A 311 -17.45 19.94 -1.31
N LYS A 312 -17.20 18.70 -1.73
CA LYS A 312 -17.99 17.54 -1.31
C LYS A 312 -17.12 16.46 -0.69
N PHE A 313 -17.36 16.17 0.59
CA PHE A 313 -16.76 15.04 1.29
C PHE A 313 -17.74 13.87 1.29
N GLY A 314 -17.34 12.75 0.69
CA GLY A 314 -18.12 11.52 0.67
C GLY A 314 -17.73 10.54 1.78
N ALA A 315 -18.62 9.59 2.05
CA ALA A 315 -18.35 8.42 2.88
C ALA A 315 -17.86 8.77 4.31
N LEU A 316 -18.44 9.78 4.96
CA LEU A 316 -18.14 10.09 6.36
C LEU A 316 -19.03 9.26 7.30
N GLU A 317 -18.54 8.87 8.48
CA GLU A 317 -19.42 8.29 9.50
C GLU A 317 -20.32 9.40 10.08
N PRO A 318 -21.62 9.15 10.36
CA PRO A 318 -22.44 10.10 11.11
C PRO A 318 -21.83 10.44 12.47
N GLY A 319 -21.93 11.70 12.91
CA GLY A 319 -21.34 12.15 14.16
C GLY A 319 -20.93 13.62 14.17
N ARG A 320 -20.17 14.02 15.19
CA ARG A 320 -19.66 15.39 15.33
C ARG A 320 -18.31 15.55 14.65
N TYR A 321 -18.16 16.63 13.90
CA TYR A 321 -17.00 16.98 13.13
C TYR A 321 -16.66 18.47 13.29
N GLU A 322 -15.41 18.80 13.00
CA GLU A 322 -14.93 20.16 12.81
C GLU A 322 -14.51 20.32 11.35
N VAL A 323 -15.06 21.36 10.72
CA VAL A 323 -14.65 21.83 9.40
C VAL A 323 -13.70 22.99 9.63
N THR A 324 -12.49 22.88 9.10
CA THR A 324 -11.49 23.96 9.17
C THR A 324 -11.14 24.44 7.78
N LEU A 325 -11.19 25.76 7.59
CA LEU A 325 -10.62 26.43 6.43
C LEU A 325 -9.14 26.69 6.69
N HIS A 326 -8.34 26.35 5.69
CA HIS A 326 -6.92 26.62 5.66
C HIS A 326 -6.60 27.56 4.51
N VAL A 327 -5.62 28.45 4.68
CA VAL A 327 -5.07 29.23 3.57
C VAL A 327 -3.58 28.92 3.47
N GLY A 328 -3.15 28.47 2.29
CA GLY A 328 -1.75 28.16 2.03
C GLY A 328 -0.96 29.35 1.52
N GLY A 329 0.27 29.51 2.01
CA GLY A 329 1.26 30.39 1.41
C GLY A 329 1.64 29.95 -0.02
N ARG A 330 2.18 30.87 -0.83
CA ARG A 330 2.59 30.57 -2.22
C ARG A 330 3.81 29.65 -2.30
N THR A 331 4.66 29.66 -1.27
CA THR A 331 5.98 29.01 -1.25
C THR A 331 6.21 28.09 -0.07
N ASP A 332 5.39 28.16 0.98
CA ASP A 332 5.55 27.36 2.19
C ASP A 332 4.59 26.16 2.19
N ARG A 333 5.03 25.05 2.80
CA ARG A 333 4.23 23.85 3.04
C ARG A 333 3.27 24.02 4.23
N SER A 334 3.37 25.13 4.94
CA SER A 334 2.47 25.51 6.02
C SER A 334 1.15 26.05 5.46
N SER A 335 0.05 25.73 6.15
CA SER A 335 -1.28 26.25 5.89
C SER A 335 -1.86 26.69 7.21
N ASP A 336 -2.41 27.90 7.28
CA ASP A 336 -2.96 28.44 8.51
C ASP A 336 -4.46 28.23 8.58
N VAL A 337 -4.95 27.82 9.75
CA VAL A 337 -6.38 27.69 10.02
C VAL A 337 -6.97 29.09 10.15
N VAL A 338 -7.84 29.49 9.22
CA VAL A 338 -8.45 30.83 9.21
C VAL A 338 -9.87 30.82 9.76
N ALA A 339 -10.55 29.69 9.76
CA ALA A 339 -11.87 29.53 10.34
C ALA A 339 -12.13 28.08 10.72
N THR A 340 -12.88 27.88 11.80
CA THR A 340 -13.32 26.57 12.29
C THR A 340 -14.83 26.58 12.51
N ARG A 341 -15.53 25.53 12.09
CA ARG A 341 -16.96 25.36 12.34
C ARG A 341 -17.27 23.92 12.74
N SER A 342 -17.92 23.75 13.88
CA SER A 342 -18.44 22.44 14.29
C SER A 342 -19.70 22.10 13.50
N VAL A 343 -19.83 20.84 13.08
CA VAL A 343 -20.98 20.30 12.36
C VAL A 343 -21.36 18.92 12.91
N ALA A 344 -22.66 18.65 13.01
CA ALA A 344 -23.18 17.32 13.32
C ALA A 344 -23.74 16.71 12.03
N LEU A 345 -23.17 15.59 11.62
CA LEU A 345 -23.53 14.88 10.40
C LEU A 345 -24.53 13.76 10.71
N SER A 346 -25.61 13.73 9.94
CA SER A 346 -26.54 12.60 9.86
C SER A 346 -26.20 11.73 8.65
N ALA A 347 -26.71 10.49 8.62
CA ALA A 347 -26.60 9.67 7.41
C ALA A 347 -27.26 10.35 6.21
N GLY A 348 -26.70 10.19 5.01
CA GLY A 348 -27.19 10.85 3.80
C GLY A 348 -26.55 12.22 3.54
N GLU A 349 -27.25 13.10 2.86
CA GLU A 349 -26.74 14.41 2.45
C GLU A 349 -26.79 15.43 3.61
N ASN A 350 -25.69 16.15 3.80
CA ASN A 350 -25.54 17.23 4.77
C ASN A 350 -24.93 18.43 4.04
N ALA A 351 -25.27 19.63 4.47
CA ALA A 351 -24.71 20.85 3.94
C ALA A 351 -24.28 21.80 5.07
N VAL A 352 -23.15 22.47 4.88
CA VAL A 352 -22.68 23.51 5.79
C VAL A 352 -22.01 24.64 5.03
N SER A 353 -22.22 25.87 5.48
CA SER A 353 -21.49 27.03 4.98
C SER A 353 -20.39 27.43 5.95
N ILE A 354 -19.26 27.92 5.49
CA ILE A 354 -18.23 28.51 6.35
C ILE A 354 -17.72 29.78 5.68
N ALA A 355 -17.67 30.88 6.43
CA ALA A 355 -17.22 32.15 5.88
C ALA A 355 -15.70 32.19 5.83
N LEU A 356 -15.16 32.53 4.66
CA LEU A 356 -13.78 32.93 4.53
C LEU A 356 -13.65 34.31 5.18
N PRO A 357 -12.87 34.48 6.26
CA PRO A 357 -12.63 35.79 6.85
C PRO A 357 -11.91 36.69 5.85
N ALA A 358 -11.99 38.00 6.06
CA ALA A 358 -11.18 38.94 5.30
C ALA A 358 -9.69 38.67 5.56
N LEU A 359 -8.93 38.56 4.48
CA LEU A 359 -7.49 38.35 4.51
C LEU A 359 -6.79 39.60 4.01
N TYR A 360 -5.64 39.91 4.61
CA TYR A 360 -4.91 41.15 4.38
C TYR A 360 -3.46 40.84 4.02
N ASP A 361 -2.89 41.69 3.18
CA ASP A 361 -1.45 41.70 2.94
C ASP A 361 -0.79 42.74 3.85
N LEU A 362 0.43 42.43 4.29
CA LEU A 362 1.26 43.28 5.12
C LEU A 362 2.62 43.43 4.45
N ASP A 363 2.97 44.66 4.11
CA ASP A 363 4.30 45.02 3.63
C ASP A 363 5.09 45.61 4.81
N VAL A 364 6.23 45.01 5.16
CA VAL A 364 7.13 45.49 6.21
C VAL A 364 8.42 45.96 5.56
N VAL A 365 8.87 47.18 5.88
CA VAL A 365 10.18 47.69 5.45
C VAL A 365 11.11 47.67 6.65
N VAL A 366 12.27 47.02 6.53
CA VAL A 366 13.29 46.97 7.58
C VAL A 366 14.50 47.81 7.16
N PRO A 367 14.62 49.08 7.61
CA PRO A 367 15.70 49.96 7.19
C PRO A 367 17.08 49.37 7.41
N GLY A 368 17.90 49.46 6.37
CA GLY A 368 19.26 48.92 6.33
C GLY A 368 19.32 47.39 6.21
N ALA A 369 18.17 46.69 6.16
CA ALA A 369 17.95 45.34 5.61
C ALA A 369 18.99 44.89 4.58
N GLU A 370 19.81 43.86 4.81
CA GLU A 370 20.49 43.19 3.69
C GLU A 370 19.50 42.24 3.01
N GLU A 371 19.58 42.11 1.68
CA GLU A 371 18.79 41.16 0.92
C GLU A 371 18.92 39.74 1.52
N GLY A 372 17.81 39.01 1.60
CA GLY A 372 17.78 37.67 2.18
C GLY A 372 17.62 37.63 3.69
N SER A 373 17.82 38.76 4.40
CA SER A 373 17.58 38.88 5.85
C SER A 373 16.21 38.34 6.23
N LYS A 374 16.13 37.51 7.26
CA LYS A 374 14.87 36.89 7.69
C LYS A 374 14.07 37.82 8.59
N VAL A 375 12.82 38.08 8.21
CA VAL A 375 11.81 38.68 9.06
C VAL A 375 10.82 37.59 9.46
N ARG A 376 10.51 37.53 10.75
CA ARG A 376 9.48 36.63 11.28
C ARG A 376 8.29 37.43 11.73
N LEU A 377 7.11 36.85 11.57
CA LEU A 377 5.86 37.40 12.03
C LEU A 377 5.23 36.34 12.93
N ASP A 378 4.93 36.69 14.18
CA ASP A 378 4.22 35.79 15.10
C ASP A 378 2.81 36.33 15.37
N GLN A 379 1.79 35.47 15.27
CA GLN A 379 0.44 35.78 15.75
C GLN A 379 0.13 34.96 16.99
N LYS A 380 -0.26 35.65 18.07
CA LYS A 380 -0.81 34.97 19.24
C LYS A 380 -2.32 34.96 19.12
N ILE A 381 -2.87 33.83 18.70
CA ILE A 381 -4.32 33.63 18.71
C ILE A 381 -4.77 33.34 20.14
N ALA A 382 -5.80 34.05 20.60
CA ALA A 382 -6.35 33.85 21.94
C ALA A 382 -6.88 32.42 22.09
N GLY A 383 -6.30 31.64 23.01
CA GLY A 383 -6.71 30.27 23.32
C GLY A 383 -5.80 29.17 22.74
N GLU A 384 -4.81 29.50 21.92
CA GLU A 384 -3.82 28.52 21.44
C GLU A 384 -2.50 28.63 22.22
N GLU A 385 -1.94 27.49 22.61
CA GLU A 385 -0.63 27.43 23.32
C GLU A 385 0.54 27.74 22.39
N ARG A 386 0.38 27.50 21.08
CA ARG A 386 1.38 27.81 20.05
C ARG A 386 0.80 28.85 19.10
N GLY A 387 1.48 29.99 18.99
CA GLY A 387 1.17 30.98 17.96
C GLY A 387 1.59 30.49 16.57
N HIS A 388 1.01 31.11 15.55
CA HIS A 388 1.44 30.93 14.16
C HIS A 388 2.67 31.79 13.90
N THR A 389 3.67 31.24 13.21
CA THR A 389 4.88 31.96 12.83
C THR A 389 5.07 31.89 11.32
N TRP A 390 5.10 33.05 10.68
CA TRP A 390 5.52 33.21 9.29
C TRP A 390 6.96 33.66 9.21
N SER A 391 7.62 33.33 8.12
CA SER A 391 8.95 33.87 7.82
C SER A 391 9.07 34.21 6.35
N ALA A 392 9.65 35.37 6.08
CA ALA A 392 9.96 35.81 4.73
C ALA A 392 11.33 36.49 4.73
N SER A 393 11.93 36.59 3.54
CA SER A 393 13.23 37.23 3.35
C SER A 393 13.03 38.62 2.79
N CYS A 394 13.82 39.58 3.27
CA CYS A 394 13.90 40.91 2.71
C CYS A 394 14.38 40.86 1.25
N ASP A 395 13.84 41.74 0.42
CA ASP A 395 14.39 42.08 -0.90
C ASP A 395 15.58 43.05 -0.80
N GLU A 396 16.09 43.52 -1.94
CA GLU A 396 17.21 44.48 -2.03
C GLU A 396 16.93 45.81 -1.30
N ALA A 397 15.66 46.22 -1.17
CA ALA A 397 15.26 47.44 -0.49
C ALA A 397 15.00 47.24 1.02
N GLY A 398 15.20 46.02 1.54
CA GLY A 398 14.84 45.66 2.91
C GLY A 398 13.34 45.43 3.12
N GLY A 399 12.55 45.38 2.04
CA GLY A 399 11.11 45.15 2.06
C GLY A 399 10.78 43.66 2.16
N VAL A 400 9.69 43.34 2.85
CA VAL A 400 9.15 41.98 2.92
C VAL A 400 7.63 42.02 2.89
N ARG A 401 7.02 41.10 2.14
CA ARG A 401 5.56 40.97 2.04
C ARG A 401 5.09 39.68 2.71
N PHE A 402 4.15 39.82 3.63
CA PHE A 402 3.36 38.72 4.18
C PHE A 402 1.98 38.79 3.55
N GLU A 403 1.55 37.72 2.90
CA GLU A 403 0.25 37.66 2.22
C GLU A 403 -0.75 36.84 3.06
N HIS A 404 -2.05 37.11 2.87
CA HIS A 404 -3.16 36.31 3.43
C HIS A 404 -3.25 36.24 4.95
N LEU A 405 -2.93 37.32 5.64
CA LEU A 405 -3.02 37.41 7.10
C LEU A 405 -4.45 37.66 7.58
N LEU A 406 -4.81 37.10 8.73
CA LEU A 406 -6.02 37.47 9.45
C LEU A 406 -5.90 38.88 10.04
N GLY A 407 -7.02 39.54 10.29
CA GLY A 407 -7.03 40.73 11.14
C GLY A 407 -6.64 40.37 12.57
N GLY A 408 -5.75 41.14 13.20
CA GLY A 408 -5.29 40.84 14.56
C GLY A 408 -3.99 41.53 14.97
N GLU A 409 -3.58 41.29 16.21
CA GLU A 409 -2.28 41.73 16.72
C GLU A 409 -1.19 40.73 16.29
N TYR A 410 -0.08 41.26 15.80
CA TYR A 410 1.09 40.48 15.39
C TYR A 410 2.36 41.06 16.02
N LEU A 411 3.37 40.20 16.18
CA LEU A 411 4.71 40.56 16.60
C LEU A 411 5.68 40.34 15.44
N VAL A 412 6.18 41.42 14.85
CA VAL A 412 7.24 41.38 13.85
C VAL A 412 8.57 41.22 14.57
N ARG A 413 9.44 40.33 14.10
CA ARG A 413 10.82 40.19 14.58
C ARG A 413 11.80 40.30 13.43
N ALA A 414 12.74 41.22 13.57
CA ALA A 414 13.85 41.42 12.63
C ALA A 414 15.09 41.83 13.41
N ARG A 415 16.27 41.33 13.01
CA ARG A 415 17.58 41.75 13.55
C ARG A 415 17.72 41.66 15.08
N GLY A 416 17.04 40.70 15.71
CA GLY A 416 17.03 40.53 17.16
C GLY A 416 16.08 41.48 17.93
N ALA A 417 15.45 42.44 17.25
CA ALA A 417 14.43 43.31 17.80
C ALA A 417 13.00 42.78 17.51
N LYS A 418 12.01 43.40 18.16
CA LYS A 418 10.59 43.08 18.02
C LYS A 418 9.75 44.36 17.90
N MET A 419 8.63 44.29 17.20
CA MET A 419 7.66 45.38 17.03
C MET A 419 6.24 44.82 17.00
N ARG A 420 5.32 45.40 17.77
CA ARG A 420 3.89 45.03 17.70
C ARG A 420 3.16 45.81 16.63
N ILE A 421 2.28 45.13 15.89
CA ILE A 421 1.43 45.75 14.88
C ILE A 421 -0.01 45.21 14.94
N GLN A 422 -0.95 45.98 14.42
CA GLN A 422 -2.35 45.58 14.27
C GLN A 422 -2.71 45.50 12.78
N VAL A 423 -3.00 44.29 12.28
CA VAL A 423 -3.45 44.07 10.90
C VAL A 423 -4.98 44.24 10.83
N PRO A 424 -5.52 44.92 9.81
CA PRO A 424 -4.81 45.58 8.70
C PRO A 424 -4.19 46.93 9.09
N CYS A 425 -2.93 47.16 8.67
CA CYS A 425 -2.22 48.44 8.83
C CYS A 425 -1.54 48.95 7.55
N GLY A 426 -1.61 48.22 6.42
CA GLY A 426 -0.93 48.59 5.18
C GLY A 426 0.58 48.35 5.25
N THR A 427 1.37 49.29 4.75
CA THR A 427 2.84 49.24 4.82
C THR A 427 3.33 49.79 6.16
N VAL A 428 4.18 49.04 6.86
CA VAL A 428 4.77 49.45 8.13
C VAL A 428 6.30 49.54 8.04
N MET A 429 6.85 50.59 8.63
CA MET A 429 8.29 50.71 8.85
C MET A 429 8.63 49.97 10.15
N PHE A 430 9.63 49.10 10.12
CA PHE A 430 10.06 48.38 11.32
C PHE A 430 10.87 49.30 12.23
N GLU A 431 10.26 49.72 13.33
CA GLU A 431 10.87 50.47 14.42
C GLU A 431 10.94 49.54 15.64
N PRO A 432 12.14 49.23 16.17
CA PRO A 432 12.28 48.40 17.36
C PRO A 432 11.45 48.99 18.51
N ASP A 433 10.62 48.18 19.16
CA ASP A 433 10.06 48.57 20.45
C ASP A 433 11.25 48.78 21.41
N ASP A 434 11.36 49.98 21.99
CA ASP A 434 12.27 50.24 23.11
C ASP A 434 11.82 49.35 24.29
N GLY A 435 12.42 48.17 24.35
CA GLY A 435 12.00 47.07 25.22
C GLY A 435 12.16 47.32 26.71
#